data_AF-A0A434RTV0-F1
#
_entry.id   AF-A0A434RTV0-F1
#
_cell.length_a   1.000
_cell.length_b   1.000
_cell.length_c   1.000
_cell.angle_alpha   90.00
_cell.angle_beta   90.00
_cell.angle_gamma   90.00
#
_symmetry.space_group_name_H-M   'P 1'
#
loop_
_entity.id
_entity.type
_entity.pdbx_description
1 polymer ?
#
loop_
_entity_poly.entity_id
_entity_poly.type
_entity_poly.pdbx_seq_one_letter_code
_entity_poly.pdbx_strand_id
1 'polypeptide(L)'
;AQMNARPPDSARRTSISGALAFGSDLFAESGFQGTKRVIDVSGDGPNNQGAPVDITRDEVVRQGITINGLPLMTRGGYGGAFDVANLDRYYSDCVIGGPGAFMIPVNDWTQFPEAIRRKLVLELAGPASRQWAAEEAAHPPVVLADDRPAADCLAGEKMWRNRGWMMDSR
;
A
#
# COMPACT_ATOMS: atom_id res chain seq x y z
N ALA A 1 -21.61 3.84 26.67
CA ALA A 1 -21.94 3.01 25.49
C ALA A 1 -20.80 2.01 25.29
N GLN A 2 -21.01 0.74 25.62
CA GLN A 2 -20.03 -0.33 25.36
C GLN A 2 -20.05 -0.62 23.86
N MET A 3 -18.91 -0.48 23.20
CA MET A 3 -18.72 -0.96 21.84
C MET A 3 -18.70 -2.49 21.91
N ASN A 4 -19.80 -3.13 21.49
CA ASN A 4 -19.82 -4.56 21.23
C ASN A 4 -18.90 -4.81 20.03
N ALA A 5 -17.64 -5.13 20.29
CA ALA A 5 -16.71 -5.64 19.30
C ALA A 5 -17.15 -7.07 18.92
N ARG A 6 -18.23 -7.17 18.14
CA ARG A 6 -18.37 -8.28 17.20
C ARG A 6 -17.54 -7.84 16.00
N PRO A 7 -16.35 -8.44 15.77
CA PRO A 7 -15.64 -8.19 14.53
C PRO A 7 -16.64 -8.46 13.41
N PRO A 8 -16.81 -7.57 12.43
CA PRO A 8 -17.61 -7.90 11.27
C PRO A 8 -17.06 -9.22 10.71
N ASP A 9 -17.96 -10.16 10.37
CA ASP A 9 -17.64 -11.33 9.55
C ASP A 9 -17.29 -10.85 8.14
N SER A 10 -16.25 -10.03 8.01
CA SER A 10 -15.71 -9.58 6.75
C SER A 10 -15.11 -10.81 6.09
N ALA A 11 -15.85 -11.41 5.17
CA ALA A 11 -15.28 -12.14 4.07
C ALA A 11 -14.21 -11.21 3.44
N ARG A 12 -12.95 -11.42 3.83
CA ARG A 12 -11.80 -10.50 3.75
C ARG A 12 -11.46 -10.12 2.30
N ARG A 13 -12.16 -9.14 1.74
CA ARG A 13 -11.80 -8.58 0.44
C ARG A 13 -11.07 -7.25 0.62
N THR A 14 -9.88 -7.17 0.04
CA THR A 14 -8.99 -6.01 0.00
C THR A 14 -8.74 -5.70 -1.47
N SER A 15 -9.25 -4.56 -1.95
CA SER A 15 -9.13 -4.12 -3.34
C SER A 15 -8.27 -2.86 -3.42
N ILE A 16 -6.95 -3.03 -3.28
CA ILE A 16 -5.97 -1.95 -3.45
C ILE A 16 -6.03 -1.42 -4.88
N SER A 17 -6.10 -2.29 -5.89
CA SER A 17 -6.20 -1.86 -7.29
C SER A 17 -7.44 -0.99 -7.55
N GLY A 18 -8.60 -1.42 -7.05
CA GLY A 18 -9.82 -0.60 -7.10
C GLY A 18 -9.68 0.77 -6.45
N ALA A 19 -9.00 0.86 -5.29
CA ALA A 19 -8.75 2.13 -4.63
C ALA A 19 -7.79 3.04 -5.43
N LEU A 20 -6.76 2.46 -6.07
CA LEU A 20 -5.83 3.19 -6.94
C LEU A 20 -6.55 3.76 -8.17
N ALA A 21 -7.34 2.93 -8.87
CA ALA A 21 -8.10 3.35 -10.04
C ALA A 21 -9.10 4.46 -9.69
N PHE A 22 -9.86 4.28 -8.61
CA PHE A 22 -10.79 5.30 -8.13
C PHE A 22 -10.07 6.60 -7.78
N GLY A 23 -8.91 6.52 -7.11
CA GLY A 23 -8.10 7.69 -6.79
C GLY A 23 -7.58 8.42 -8.04
N SER A 24 -7.16 7.71 -9.08
CA SER A 24 -6.75 8.35 -10.34
C SER A 24 -7.91 9.04 -11.05
N ASP A 25 -9.10 8.44 -11.03
CA ASP A 25 -10.29 9.05 -11.64
C ASP A 25 -10.66 10.36 -10.95
N LEU A 26 -10.58 10.40 -9.62
CA LEU A 26 -10.77 11.65 -8.85
C LEU A 26 -9.79 12.75 -9.25
N PHE A 27 -8.52 12.42 -9.53
CA PHE A 27 -7.57 13.41 -10.05
C PHE A 27 -7.97 13.91 -11.44
N ALA A 28 -8.39 13.01 -12.33
CA ALA A 28 -8.81 13.36 -13.69
C ALA A 28 -10.08 14.25 -13.70
N GLU A 29 -11.00 14.01 -12.78
CA GLU A 29 -12.29 14.72 -12.69
C GLU A 29 -12.24 16.00 -11.85
N SER A 30 -11.21 16.17 -11.00
CA SER A 30 -11.16 17.25 -10.01
C SER A 30 -11.23 18.66 -10.60
N GLY A 31 -10.75 18.87 -11.83
CA GLY A 31 -10.61 20.20 -12.44
C GLY A 31 -9.56 21.09 -11.77
N PHE A 32 -8.84 20.61 -10.76
CA PHE A 32 -7.82 21.35 -10.03
C PHE A 32 -6.41 20.92 -10.44
N GLN A 33 -5.50 21.87 -10.56
CA GLN A 33 -4.07 21.58 -10.73
C GLN A 33 -3.35 21.72 -9.39
N GLY A 34 -3.13 20.57 -8.74
CA GLY A 34 -2.32 20.48 -7.53
C GLY A 34 -0.82 20.55 -7.85
N THR A 35 -0.03 21.10 -6.91
CA THR A 35 1.45 21.04 -7.00
C THR A 35 1.99 19.63 -6.79
N LYS A 36 1.20 18.75 -6.17
CA LYS A 36 1.47 17.34 -5.90
C LYS A 36 0.23 16.51 -6.23
N ARG A 37 0.44 15.30 -6.77
CA ARG A 37 -0.61 14.30 -6.96
C ARG A 37 -0.14 13.02 -6.30
N VAL A 38 -0.72 12.71 -5.15
CA VAL A 38 -0.29 11.60 -4.31
C VAL A 38 -1.50 10.79 -3.85
N ILE A 39 -1.38 9.47 -3.87
CA ILE A 39 -2.33 8.53 -3.27
C ILE A 39 -1.63 7.82 -2.11
N ASP A 40 -2.19 8.01 -0.92
CA ASP A 40 -1.70 7.39 0.32
C ASP A 40 -2.46 6.10 0.62
N VAL A 41 -1.83 4.95 0.41
CA VAL A 41 -2.41 3.64 0.72
C VAL A 41 -2.05 3.25 2.15
N SER A 42 -3.05 2.85 2.93
CA SER A 42 -2.90 2.22 4.24
C SER A 42 -3.71 0.93 4.26
N GLY A 43 -3.13 -0.18 4.69
CA GLY A 43 -3.84 -1.46 4.69
C GLY A 43 -3.08 -2.56 5.42
N ASP A 44 -3.80 -3.62 5.78
CA ASP A 44 -3.36 -4.73 6.63
C ASP A 44 -3.21 -6.06 5.87
N GLY A 45 -3.27 -6.03 4.54
CA GLY A 45 -3.15 -7.22 3.71
C GLY A 45 -2.90 -6.91 2.22
N PRO A 46 -2.61 -7.95 1.42
CA PRO A 46 -2.39 -7.82 -0.01
C PRO A 46 -3.69 -7.55 -0.77
N ASN A 47 -3.57 -7.12 -2.03
CA ASN A 47 -4.69 -7.09 -2.95
C ASN A 47 -5.24 -8.51 -3.15
N ASN A 48 -6.55 -8.70 -3.04
CA ASN A 48 -7.18 -10.00 -3.28
C ASN A 48 -8.53 -9.89 -4.01
N GLN A 49 -8.92 -8.68 -4.39
CA GLN A 49 -10.09 -8.37 -5.20
C GLN A 49 -9.72 -7.30 -6.23
N GLY A 50 -10.27 -7.43 -7.44
CA GLY A 50 -10.07 -6.47 -8.52
C GLY A 50 -8.98 -6.92 -9.49
N ALA A 51 -8.47 -5.96 -10.26
CA ALA A 51 -7.35 -6.16 -11.17
C ALA A 51 -6.04 -6.41 -10.38
N PRO A 52 -5.02 -7.02 -11.00
CA PRO A 52 -3.68 -7.10 -10.43
C PRO A 52 -3.16 -5.71 -10.03
N VAL A 53 -2.67 -5.60 -8.79
CA VAL A 53 -2.31 -4.29 -8.21
C VAL A 53 -1.12 -3.64 -8.92
N ASP A 54 -0.17 -4.44 -9.40
CA ASP A 54 1.03 -4.00 -10.10
C ASP A 54 0.69 -3.30 -11.43
N ILE A 55 -0.25 -3.86 -12.19
CA ILE A 55 -0.71 -3.27 -13.46
C ILE A 55 -1.39 -1.92 -13.19
N THR A 56 -2.29 -1.87 -12.21
CA THR A 56 -2.98 -0.62 -11.86
C THR A 56 -2.01 0.41 -11.29
N ARG A 57 -1.05 0.00 -10.47
CA ARG A 57 0.02 0.85 -9.93
C ARG A 57 0.81 1.50 -11.06
N ASP A 58 1.22 0.72 -12.07
CA ASP A 58 1.97 1.25 -13.22
C ASP A 58 1.13 2.21 -14.08
N GLU A 59 -0.17 1.94 -14.24
CA GLU A 59 -1.12 2.85 -14.90
C GLU A 59 -1.25 4.19 -14.18
N VAL A 60 -1.41 4.16 -12.85
CA VAL A 60 -1.53 5.38 -12.02
C VAL A 60 -0.21 6.16 -12.00
N VAL A 61 0.93 5.48 -11.87
CA VAL A 61 2.25 6.13 -11.90
C VAL A 61 2.53 6.81 -13.24
N ARG A 62 2.14 6.18 -14.37
CA ARG A 62 2.26 6.79 -15.71
C ARG A 62 1.48 8.09 -15.85
N GLN A 63 0.42 8.29 -15.06
CA GLN A 63 -0.32 9.55 -15.04
C GLN A 63 0.42 10.65 -14.25
N GLY A 64 1.57 10.33 -13.64
CA GLY A 64 2.38 11.23 -12.81
C GLY A 64 1.78 11.42 -11.41
N ILE A 65 1.15 10.37 -10.88
CA ILE A 65 0.63 10.28 -9.51
C ILE A 65 1.60 9.40 -8.71
N THR A 66 2.08 9.89 -7.57
CA THR A 66 2.92 9.10 -6.64
C THR A 66 2.02 8.27 -5.72
N ILE A 67 2.42 7.04 -5.41
CA ILE A 67 1.69 6.14 -4.52
C ILE A 67 2.57 5.82 -3.31
N ASN A 68 2.12 6.19 -2.11
CA ASN A 68 2.82 5.96 -0.85
C ASN A 68 2.15 4.88 0.00
N GLY A 69 2.94 4.20 0.83
CA GLY A 69 2.51 3.01 1.58
C GLY A 69 2.53 3.18 3.10
N LEU A 70 1.51 2.65 3.77
CA LEU A 70 1.48 2.45 5.22
C LEU A 70 0.96 1.03 5.53
N PRO A 71 1.79 -0.01 5.35
CA PRO A 71 1.39 -1.37 5.67
C PRO A 71 1.24 -1.54 7.19
N LEU A 72 0.08 -2.04 7.60
CA LEU A 72 -0.28 -2.29 9.00
C LEU A 72 -0.02 -3.76 9.31
N MET A 73 1.17 -4.05 9.82
CA MET A 73 1.69 -5.41 10.09
C MET A 73 1.42 -5.86 11.54
N THR A 74 0.42 -5.25 12.21
CA THR A 74 0.18 -5.46 13.63
C THR A 74 -0.43 -6.84 13.91
N ARG A 75 0.18 -7.59 14.84
CA ARG A 75 -0.24 -8.96 15.23
C ARG A 75 -1.58 -9.06 15.97
N GLY A 76 -2.31 -7.95 16.13
CA GLY A 76 -3.57 -7.85 16.89
C GLY A 76 -4.85 -7.93 16.05
N GLY A 77 -4.75 -7.87 14.71
CA GLY A 77 -5.84 -8.28 13.81
C GLY A 77 -5.89 -9.80 13.65
N TYR A 78 -6.86 -10.35 12.91
CA TYR A 78 -7.00 -11.80 12.60
C TYR A 78 -5.74 -12.39 11.91
N GLY A 79 -4.62 -12.52 12.61
CA GLY A 79 -3.44 -13.26 12.19
C GLY A 79 -3.84 -14.73 12.08
N GLY A 80 -3.53 -15.35 10.94
CA GLY A 80 -3.66 -16.80 10.81
C GLY A 80 -3.96 -17.35 9.42
N ALA A 81 -4.34 -16.53 8.43
CA ALA A 81 -4.68 -17.05 7.10
C ALA A 81 -4.27 -16.17 5.90
N PHE A 82 -4.13 -14.85 6.09
CA PHE A 82 -3.82 -13.89 5.02
C PHE A 82 -2.62 -13.00 5.31
N ASP A 83 -1.87 -13.35 6.35
CA ASP A 83 -0.69 -12.62 6.78
C ASP A 83 0.45 -12.96 5.80
N VAL A 84 0.71 -12.05 4.86
CA VAL A 84 1.92 -12.17 4.03
C VAL A 84 3.06 -11.83 4.98
N ALA A 85 3.89 -12.83 5.32
CA ALA A 85 5.00 -12.68 6.27
C ALA A 85 5.98 -11.53 5.95
N ASN A 86 5.85 -10.92 4.77
CA ASN A 86 6.57 -9.72 4.33
C ASN A 86 5.60 -8.75 3.62
N LEU A 87 4.53 -8.29 4.29
CA LEU A 87 3.59 -7.32 3.73
C LEU A 87 4.27 -5.99 3.36
N ASP A 88 5.29 -5.60 4.12
CA ASP A 88 6.22 -4.52 3.77
C ASP A 88 6.85 -4.72 2.39
N ARG A 89 7.35 -5.93 2.08
CA ARG A 89 7.90 -6.25 0.75
C ARG A 89 6.83 -6.26 -0.34
N TYR A 90 5.64 -6.77 -0.03
CA TYR A 90 4.53 -6.69 -0.97
C TYR A 90 4.20 -5.22 -1.29
N TYR A 91 4.20 -4.34 -0.28
CA TYR A 91 3.97 -2.92 -0.49
C TYR A 91 5.10 -2.26 -1.28
N SER A 92 6.36 -2.59 -1.00
CA SER A 92 7.50 -2.05 -1.75
C SER A 92 7.48 -2.46 -3.22
N ASP A 93 7.19 -3.73 -3.50
CA ASP A 93 7.35 -4.30 -4.83
C ASP A 93 6.09 -4.13 -5.69
N CYS A 94 4.91 -4.15 -5.08
CA CYS A 94 3.63 -4.27 -5.80
C CYS A 94 2.72 -3.04 -5.65
N VAL A 95 2.84 -2.24 -4.57
CA VAL A 95 1.84 -1.20 -4.24
C VAL A 95 2.38 0.21 -4.45
N ILE A 96 3.55 0.54 -3.89
CA ILE A 96 4.10 1.90 -4.02
C ILE A 96 4.69 2.10 -5.42
N GLY A 97 4.83 3.36 -5.81
CA GLY A 97 5.43 3.72 -7.09
C GLY A 97 5.39 5.21 -7.39
N GLY A 98 6.21 5.63 -8.36
CA GLY A 98 6.38 7.02 -8.75
C GLY A 98 7.52 7.72 -8.01
N PRO A 99 7.90 8.94 -8.47
CA PRO A 99 9.05 9.65 -7.91
C PRO A 99 8.86 9.99 -6.43
N GLY A 100 9.90 9.75 -5.63
CA GLY A 100 9.89 10.02 -4.19
C GLY A 100 8.90 9.17 -3.39
N ALA A 101 8.38 8.08 -3.96
CA ALA A 101 7.48 7.19 -3.27
C ALA A 101 8.15 6.55 -2.05
N PHE A 102 7.42 6.45 -0.95
CA PHE A 102 7.94 5.86 0.29
C PHE A 102 6.89 4.98 0.96
N MET A 103 7.36 4.11 1.86
CA MET A 103 6.49 3.40 2.79
C MET A 103 6.96 3.51 4.24
N ILE A 104 6.02 3.47 5.18
CA ILE A 104 6.30 3.40 6.62
C ILE A 104 5.55 2.19 7.19
N PRO A 105 6.22 1.05 7.46
CA PRO A 105 5.55 -0.08 8.07
C PRO A 105 5.19 0.18 9.54
N VAL A 106 4.00 -0.23 9.94
CA VAL A 106 3.53 -0.20 11.32
C VAL A 106 3.51 -1.62 11.86
N ASN A 107 4.50 -1.96 12.69
CA ASN A 107 4.64 -3.34 13.21
C ASN A 107 3.84 -3.55 14.50
N ASP A 108 3.49 -2.48 15.19
CA ASP A 108 2.72 -2.52 16.44
C ASP A 108 1.75 -1.32 16.52
N TRP A 109 0.58 -1.51 17.15
CA TRP A 109 -0.42 -0.45 17.33
C TRP A 109 0.12 0.75 18.11
N THR A 110 1.08 0.54 19.00
CA THR A 110 1.78 1.62 19.72
C THR A 110 2.59 2.53 18.78
N GLN A 111 3.03 2.02 17.62
CA GLN A 111 3.75 2.79 16.61
C GLN A 111 2.82 3.57 15.68
N PHE A 112 1.53 3.22 15.63
CA PHE A 112 0.58 3.79 14.69
C PHE A 112 0.47 5.33 14.78
N PRO A 113 0.36 5.96 15.97
CA PRO A 113 0.28 7.43 16.06
C PRO A 113 1.50 8.14 15.48
N GLU A 114 2.71 7.65 15.81
CA GLU A 114 3.96 8.22 15.30
C GLU A 114 4.16 7.95 13.81
N ALA A 115 3.75 6.78 13.31
CA ALA A 115 3.83 6.46 11.89
C ALA A 115 2.91 7.35 11.03
N ILE A 116 1.68 7.59 11.48
CA ILE A 116 0.74 8.52 10.82
C ILE A 116 1.30 9.94 10.84
N ARG A 117 1.83 10.39 11.97
CA ARG A 117 2.46 11.71 12.08
C ARG A 117 3.61 11.86 11.10
N ARG A 118 4.52 10.87 11.06
CA ARG A 118 5.66 10.87 10.14
C ARG A 118 5.22 10.85 8.69
N LYS A 119 4.19 10.09 8.35
CA LYS A 119 3.59 10.05 7.01
C LYS A 119 3.07 11.43 6.60
N LEU A 120 2.25 12.07 7.43
CA LEU A 120 1.73 13.42 7.16
C LEU A 120 2.85 14.47 7.01
N VAL A 121 3.91 14.37 7.83
CA VAL A 121 5.07 15.27 7.70
C VAL A 121 5.81 15.05 6.38
N LEU A 122 6.02 13.80 5.94
CA LEU A 122 6.67 13.51 4.66
C LEU A 122 5.80 13.90 3.46
N GLU A 123 4.48 13.79 3.57
CA GLU A 123 3.56 14.29 2.53
C GLU A 123 3.65 15.81 2.37
N LEU A 124 3.60 16.53 3.48
CA LEU A 124 3.57 18.00 3.47
C LEU A 124 4.95 18.60 3.19
N ALA A 125 5.99 18.08 3.83
CA ALA A 125 7.34 18.66 3.84
C ALA A 125 8.43 17.81 3.16
N GLY A 126 8.10 16.60 2.69
CA GLY A 126 9.08 15.60 2.21
C GLY A 126 9.17 15.41 0.68
N PRO A 127 9.65 14.24 0.20
CA PRO A 127 10.25 13.97 -1.12
C PRO A 127 9.48 14.39 -2.38
N ALA A 128 8.18 14.66 -2.26
CA ALA A 128 7.35 15.19 -3.34
C ALA A 128 7.60 16.69 -3.64
N SER A 129 8.59 17.34 -3.01
CA SER A 129 8.99 18.70 -3.39
C SER A 129 9.75 18.66 -4.72
N ARG A 130 9.50 19.64 -5.60
CA ARG A 130 10.27 19.79 -6.86
C ARG A 130 11.79 19.81 -6.65
N GLN A 131 12.21 20.31 -5.49
CA GLN A 131 13.60 20.44 -5.11
C GLN A 131 14.22 19.07 -4.81
N TRP A 132 13.52 18.21 -4.07
CA TRP A 132 13.97 16.84 -3.81
C TRP A 132 13.97 15.99 -5.07
N ALA A 133 12.94 16.07 -5.93
CA ALA A 133 12.91 15.33 -7.19
C ALA A 133 14.07 15.75 -8.13
N ALA A 134 14.41 17.04 -8.17
CA ALA A 134 15.57 17.52 -8.91
C ALA A 134 16.90 17.03 -8.29
N GLU A 135 16.97 16.98 -6.96
CA GLU A 135 18.16 16.54 -6.22
C GLU A 135 18.37 15.01 -6.31
N GLU A 136 17.29 14.22 -6.32
CA GLU A 136 17.28 12.78 -6.53
C GLU A 136 17.60 12.41 -7.99
N ALA A 137 17.10 13.19 -8.96
CA ALA A 137 17.51 13.05 -10.35
C ALA A 137 19.00 13.40 -10.56
N ALA A 138 19.53 14.36 -9.78
CA ALA A 138 20.94 14.72 -9.79
C ALA A 138 21.83 13.71 -9.02
N HIS A 139 21.31 13.09 -7.97
CA HIS A 139 22.00 12.14 -7.10
C HIS A 139 21.09 10.94 -6.82
N PRO A 140 20.99 9.99 -7.77
CA PRO A 140 20.12 8.84 -7.60
C PRO A 140 20.57 8.04 -6.35
N PRO A 141 19.63 7.65 -5.47
CA PRO A 141 19.96 6.92 -4.27
C PRO A 141 20.61 5.59 -4.64
N VAL A 142 21.78 5.31 -4.04
CA VAL A 142 22.45 4.02 -4.19
C VAL A 142 21.70 3.01 -3.33
N VAL A 143 20.83 2.24 -3.95
CA VAL A 143 20.12 1.13 -3.29
C VAL A 143 21.02 -0.11 -3.37
N LEU A 144 21.21 -0.80 -2.25
CA LEU A 144 21.89 -2.09 -2.25
C LEU A 144 21.14 -3.03 -3.19
N ALA A 145 21.89 -3.69 -4.09
CA ALA A 145 21.30 -4.72 -4.94
C ALA A 145 20.76 -5.83 -4.05
N ASP A 146 19.43 -5.95 -4.01
CA ASP A 146 18.74 -7.05 -3.35
C ASP A 146 18.59 -8.18 -4.37
N ASP A 147 19.23 -9.32 -4.11
CA ASP A 147 19.17 -10.51 -4.97
C ASP A 147 17.96 -11.40 -4.67
N ARG A 148 17.14 -11.00 -3.68
CA ARG A 148 15.92 -11.73 -3.33
C ARG A 148 14.90 -11.62 -4.47
N PRO A 149 14.18 -12.71 -4.76
CA PRO A 149 13.11 -12.68 -5.75
C PRO A 149 12.03 -11.68 -5.32
N ALA A 150 11.56 -10.87 -6.27
CA ALA A 150 10.48 -9.91 -6.06
C ALA A 150 9.23 -10.59 -5.50
N ALA A 151 8.45 -9.84 -4.71
CA ALA A 151 7.20 -10.33 -4.15
C ALA A 151 6.22 -10.75 -5.25
N ASP A 152 5.46 -11.82 -5.00
CA ASP A 152 4.38 -12.26 -5.86
C ASP A 152 3.19 -11.29 -5.71
N CYS A 153 3.01 -10.37 -6.67
CA CYS A 153 1.94 -9.37 -6.61
C CYS A 153 0.53 -9.97 -6.66
N LEU A 154 0.41 -11.25 -7.05
CA LEU A 154 -0.84 -12.02 -7.01
C LEU A 154 -1.00 -12.85 -5.74
N ALA A 155 -0.15 -12.66 -4.71
CA ALA A 155 -0.17 -13.44 -3.49
C ALA A 155 -1.56 -13.43 -2.83
N GLY A 156 -2.21 -12.26 -2.71
CA GLY A 156 -3.51 -12.16 -2.07
C GLY A 156 -4.63 -12.83 -2.88
N GLU A 157 -4.65 -12.69 -4.21
CA GLU A 157 -5.61 -13.37 -5.10
C GLU A 157 -5.44 -14.89 -5.06
N LYS A 158 -4.19 -15.38 -5.04
CA LYS A 158 -3.87 -16.81 -4.92
C LYS A 158 -4.32 -17.36 -3.56
N MET A 159 -4.01 -16.66 -2.46
CA MET A 159 -4.48 -17.01 -1.13
C MET A 159 -6.01 -17.04 -1.06
N TRP A 160 -6.67 -16.05 -1.68
CA TRP A 160 -8.12 -15.97 -1.73
C TRP A 160 -8.75 -17.10 -2.55
N ARG A 161 -8.15 -17.49 -3.69
CA ARG A 161 -8.60 -18.62 -4.51
C ARG A 161 -8.44 -19.96 -3.79
N ASN A 162 -7.34 -20.14 -3.06
CA ASN A 162 -7.02 -21.39 -2.37
C ASN A 162 -7.71 -21.54 -1.00
N ARG A 163 -8.59 -20.61 -0.61
CA ARG A 163 -9.31 -20.66 0.68
C ARG A 163 -10.24 -21.86 0.87
N GLY A 164 -10.54 -22.60 -0.20
CA GLY A 164 -11.40 -23.80 -0.14
C GLY A 164 -10.90 -24.86 0.84
N TRP A 165 -9.58 -25.02 0.98
CA TRP A 165 -8.98 -25.99 1.90
C TRP A 165 -9.11 -25.61 3.39
N MET A 166 -9.41 -24.36 3.72
CA MET A 166 -9.64 -23.90 5.11
C MET A 166 -11.06 -24.21 5.61
N MET A 167 -12.01 -24.52 4.72
CA MET A 167 -13.39 -24.84 5.08
C MET A 167 -13.64 -26.36 5.22
N ASP A 168 -12.77 -27.21 4.67
CA ASP A 168 -12.86 -28.68 4.75
C ASP A 168 -12.24 -29.29 6.03
N SER A 169 -11.64 -28.46 6.90
CA SER A 169 -11.02 -28.89 8.17
C SER A 169 -11.90 -28.62 9.40
N ARG A 170 -13.22 -28.49 9.23
CA ARG A 170 -14.19 -28.33 10.33
C ARG A 170 -15.13 -29.51 10.44
#